data_AF-A0A2I0N3R6-F1
#
_entry.id   AF-A0A2I0N3R6-F1
#
_cell.length_a   1.000
_cell.length_b   1.000
_cell.length_c   1.000
_cell.angle_alpha   90.00
_cell.angle_beta   90.00
_cell.angle_gamma   90.00
#
_symmetry.space_group_name_H-M   'P 1'
#
loop_
_entity.id
_entity.type
_entity.pdbx_description
1 polymer ?
#
loop_
_entity_poly.entity_id
_entity_poly.type
_entity_poly.pdbx_seq_one_letter_code
_entity_poly.pdbx_strand_id
1 'polypeptide(L)'
;MNNLTKTFASVSLAGLVMLGSSLTPYQPVHTVSINIDQVERTQKTKHTLVEDVLREAGVILRAEDEVNKDPKAAIVSGDRLIVKRAVPIHVVDSGTRKTMYTTQKTVREALAKAGIHRERADRLNLPENTPVRAEQTILISRVTYREETKREKIPFDVIQKEDKDLLKGTKRLAQPGRDGELKVTRRITLVDGKEEASEVIQSEVTRAMHHEITKVGTKVEAPKPIPVAKEKTTSRAKPVRTSEQDRPAVSSSKAESQGSFQKTFTLSFYTDLPEENGGWSITATGERLRYGMVASNYYAIGTTIHLEGWGDFVVKDRGGSNFNNSYRLDVFIPRRSGESSSAYLRRVNNMGMPRVRGSVY
;
A
#
# COMPACT_ATOMS: atom_id res chain seq x y z
N MET A 1 110.61 49.88 -57.19
CA MET A 1 109.58 49.68 -58.23
C MET A 1 109.27 48.19 -58.29
N ASN A 2 107.99 47.82 -58.18
CA ASN A 2 107.25 46.62 -58.65
C ASN A 2 108.08 45.38 -59.10
N ASN A 3 107.70 44.11 -58.86
CA ASN A 3 106.45 43.51 -58.40
C ASN A 3 106.63 41.97 -58.25
N LEU A 4 105.71 41.36 -57.50
CA LEU A 4 105.20 39.98 -57.55
C LEU A 4 106.06 38.78 -57.06
N THR A 5 105.71 38.34 -55.85
CA THR A 5 105.89 37.00 -55.26
C THR A 5 104.67 36.11 -55.52
N LYS A 6 104.87 34.81 -55.84
CA LYS A 6 104.00 33.70 -55.38
C LYS A 6 104.79 32.38 -55.29
N THR A 7 104.59 31.69 -54.17
CA THR A 7 105.32 30.52 -53.66
C THR A 7 104.44 29.25 -53.75
N PHE A 8 105.06 28.09 -53.93
CA PHE A 8 104.45 26.76 -53.87
C PHE A 8 104.07 26.34 -52.44
N ALA A 9 102.95 25.62 -52.27
CA ALA A 9 102.70 24.82 -51.07
C ALA A 9 101.86 23.57 -51.41
N SER A 10 102.43 22.40 -51.11
CA SER A 10 101.86 21.06 -51.17
C SER A 10 100.92 20.81 -49.98
N VAL A 11 99.69 20.35 -50.24
CA VAL A 11 98.71 19.96 -49.21
C VAL A 11 98.66 18.43 -49.12
N SER A 12 99.03 17.88 -47.96
CA SER A 12 98.79 16.48 -47.58
C SER A 12 97.41 16.37 -46.92
N LEU A 13 96.58 15.45 -47.39
CA LEU A 13 95.24 15.15 -46.88
C LEU A 13 95.35 14.11 -45.74
N ALA A 14 95.23 14.56 -44.49
CA ALA A 14 95.10 13.67 -43.33
C ALA A 14 93.62 13.26 -43.16
N GLY A 15 93.30 12.01 -43.44
CA GLY A 15 91.99 11.41 -43.16
C GLY A 15 91.86 11.08 -41.67
N LEU A 16 91.03 11.82 -40.95
CA LEU A 16 90.69 11.54 -39.55
C LEU A 16 89.49 10.58 -39.51
N VAL A 17 89.74 9.30 -39.24
CA VAL A 17 88.68 8.34 -38.89
C VAL A 17 88.28 8.58 -37.43
N MET A 18 87.22 9.36 -37.22
CA MET A 18 86.55 9.46 -35.93
C MET A 18 85.75 8.18 -35.69
N LEU A 19 86.31 7.26 -34.91
CA LEU A 19 85.55 6.16 -34.29
C LEU A 19 84.60 6.77 -33.24
N GLY A 20 83.43 7.21 -33.69
CA GLY A 20 82.34 7.63 -32.83
C GLY A 20 81.78 6.42 -32.10
N SER A 21 82.27 6.16 -30.88
CA SER A 21 81.64 5.20 -29.96
C SER A 21 80.24 5.73 -29.63
N SER A 22 79.23 5.17 -30.27
CA SER A 22 77.83 5.48 -29.95
C SER A 22 77.53 4.85 -28.60
N LEU A 23 77.70 5.61 -27.51
CA LEU A 23 77.19 5.21 -26.20
C LEU A 23 75.66 5.18 -26.29
N THR A 24 75.07 4.00 -26.43
CA THR A 24 73.63 3.83 -26.25
C THR A 24 73.30 4.24 -24.81
N PRO A 25 72.42 5.25 -24.58
CA PRO A 25 72.07 5.64 -23.23
C PRO A 25 71.45 4.45 -22.50
N TYR A 26 71.96 4.13 -21.32
CA TYR A 26 71.39 3.08 -20.45
C TYR A 26 69.94 3.45 -20.14
N GLN A 27 69.00 2.63 -20.62
CA GLN A 27 67.59 2.74 -20.26
C GLN A 27 67.33 1.75 -19.12
N PRO A 28 67.00 2.21 -17.90
CA PRO A 28 66.68 1.31 -16.81
C PRO A 28 65.50 0.42 -17.23
N VAL A 29 65.66 -0.90 -17.07
CA VAL A 29 64.60 -1.87 -17.33
C VAL A 29 63.90 -2.15 -16.00
N HIS A 30 62.60 -1.91 -15.97
CA HIS A 30 61.77 -2.23 -14.82
C HIS A 30 61.19 -3.64 -14.97
N THR A 31 61.04 -4.33 -13.85
CA THR A 31 60.33 -5.61 -13.77
C THR A 31 59.11 -5.43 -12.88
N VAL A 32 57.90 -5.67 -13.40
CA VAL A 32 56.63 -5.43 -12.72
C VAL A 32 55.80 -6.71 -12.71
N SER A 33 55.09 -7.00 -11.62
CA SER A 33 54.12 -8.10 -11.57
C SER A 33 52.72 -7.56 -11.81
N ILE A 34 51.99 -8.15 -12.75
CA ILE A 34 50.63 -7.76 -13.14
C ILE A 34 49.69 -8.91 -12.79
N ASN A 35 48.75 -8.67 -11.89
CA ASN A 35 47.68 -9.58 -11.53
C ASN A 35 46.37 -9.13 -12.20
N ILE A 36 45.81 -9.97 -13.07
CA ILE A 36 44.52 -9.74 -13.73
C ILE A 36 43.60 -10.84 -13.27
N ASP A 37 42.55 -10.50 -12.54
CA ASP A 37 41.55 -11.46 -12.05
C ASP A 37 42.17 -12.72 -11.41
N GLN A 38 43.17 -12.52 -10.53
CA GLN A 38 43.94 -13.54 -9.82
C GLN A 38 45.01 -14.29 -10.63
N VAL A 39 45.17 -14.00 -11.91
CA VAL A 39 46.27 -14.55 -12.73
C VAL A 39 47.44 -13.57 -12.73
N GLU A 40 48.59 -13.99 -12.18
CA GLU A 40 49.79 -13.16 -12.06
C GLU A 40 50.79 -13.43 -13.20
N ARG A 41 51.36 -12.36 -13.75
CA ARG A 41 52.36 -12.38 -14.83
C ARG A 41 53.46 -11.35 -14.56
N THR A 42 54.68 -11.65 -14.97
CA THR A 42 55.79 -10.69 -14.89
C THR A 42 56.01 -10.00 -16.23
N GLN A 43 56.10 -8.67 -16.22
CA GLN A 43 56.40 -7.84 -17.37
C GLN A 43 57.73 -7.13 -17.16
N LYS A 44 58.67 -7.29 -18.10
CA LYS A 44 59.86 -6.44 -18.19
C LYS A 44 59.56 -5.32 -19.18
N THR A 45 59.91 -4.09 -18.82
CA THR A 45 59.49 -2.91 -19.58
C THR A 45 60.50 -1.78 -19.47
N LYS A 46 60.55 -0.93 -20.49
CA LYS A 46 61.26 0.36 -20.48
C LYS A 46 60.30 1.54 -20.25
N HIS A 47 58.99 1.28 -20.23
CA HIS A 47 57.99 2.30 -19.95
C HIS A 47 58.03 2.70 -18.48
N THR A 48 57.75 3.97 -18.22
CA THR A 48 57.80 4.55 -16.88
C THR A 48 56.43 4.78 -16.27
N LEU A 49 55.33 4.64 -17.03
CA LEU A 49 53.96 4.88 -16.54
C LEU A 49 53.16 3.58 -16.47
N VAL A 50 52.25 3.50 -15.48
CA VAL A 50 51.41 2.30 -15.26
C VAL A 50 50.60 1.94 -16.51
N GLU A 51 49.95 2.92 -17.15
CA GLU A 51 49.10 2.68 -18.32
C GLU A 51 49.87 2.13 -19.52
N ASP A 52 51.12 2.57 -19.72
CA ASP A 52 51.97 2.12 -20.81
C ASP A 52 52.47 0.69 -20.58
N VAL A 53 52.88 0.38 -19.34
CA VAL A 53 53.28 -0.98 -18.95
C VAL A 53 52.11 -1.96 -19.12
N LEU A 54 50.91 -1.55 -18.73
CA LEU A 54 49.70 -2.37 -18.92
C LEU A 54 49.39 -2.55 -20.41
N ARG A 55 49.50 -1.50 -21.23
CA ARG A 55 49.29 -1.57 -22.68
C ARG A 55 50.30 -2.49 -23.38
N GLU A 56 51.58 -2.41 -23.01
CA GLU A 56 52.65 -3.30 -23.50
C GLU A 56 52.35 -4.76 -23.15
N ALA A 57 51.83 -5.01 -21.95
CA ALA A 57 51.40 -6.34 -21.50
C ALA A 57 50.07 -6.81 -22.15
N GLY A 58 49.49 -6.06 -23.09
CA GLY A 58 48.22 -6.37 -23.76
C GLY A 58 46.99 -6.08 -22.91
N VAL A 59 47.13 -5.35 -21.81
CA VAL A 59 46.06 -5.00 -20.87
C VAL A 59 45.58 -3.58 -21.17
N ILE A 60 44.56 -3.48 -22.03
CA ILE A 60 43.88 -2.21 -22.28
C ILE A 60 42.83 -2.01 -21.18
N LEU A 61 43.01 -0.97 -20.35
CA LEU A 61 42.05 -0.61 -19.30
C LEU A 61 40.81 0.06 -19.91
N ARG A 62 39.62 -0.35 -19.44
CA ARG A 62 38.37 0.39 -19.64
C ARG A 62 38.23 1.47 -18.57
N ALA A 63 37.35 2.43 -18.80
CA ALA A 63 37.11 3.51 -17.84
C ALA A 63 36.60 3.00 -16.47
N GLU A 64 35.91 1.86 -16.47
CA GLU A 64 35.32 1.26 -15.29
C GLU A 64 36.20 0.21 -14.61
N ASP A 65 37.32 -0.20 -15.24
CA ASP A 65 38.29 -1.09 -14.62
C ASP A 65 39.04 -0.35 -13.49
N GLU A 66 39.44 -1.08 -12.46
CA GLU A 66 40.26 -0.53 -11.37
C GLU A 66 41.67 -1.10 -11.42
N VAL A 67 42.65 -0.23 -11.19
CA VAL A 67 44.03 -0.60 -10.92
C VAL A 67 44.44 -0.05 -9.56
N ASN A 68 45.20 -0.82 -8.79
CA ASN A 68 45.64 -0.43 -7.44
C ASN A 68 46.63 0.75 -7.41
N LYS A 69 47.14 1.18 -8.56
CA LYS A 69 48.06 2.31 -8.74
C LYS A 69 47.57 3.16 -9.89
N ASP A 70 47.58 4.49 -9.72
CA ASP A 70 47.08 5.43 -10.72
C ASP A 70 47.71 5.15 -12.11
N PRO A 71 46.91 5.08 -13.19
CA PRO A 71 47.42 4.80 -14.54
C PRO A 71 48.51 5.77 -15.02
N LYS A 72 48.52 7.01 -14.53
CA LYS A 72 49.49 8.05 -14.86
C LYS A 72 50.65 8.14 -13.85
N ALA A 73 50.68 7.29 -12.83
CA ALA A 73 51.78 7.26 -11.88
C ALA A 73 53.02 6.58 -12.49
N ALA A 74 54.19 7.04 -12.03
CA ALA A 74 55.45 6.42 -12.38
C ALA A 74 55.58 5.01 -11.77
N ILE A 75 56.10 4.05 -12.53
CA ILE A 75 56.38 2.68 -12.10
C ILE A 75 57.79 2.56 -11.51
N VAL A 76 57.93 1.64 -10.56
CA VAL A 76 59.22 1.25 -9.96
C VAL A 76 59.43 -0.24 -10.20
N SER A 77 60.67 -0.66 -10.36
CA SER A 77 60.98 -2.09 -10.49
C SER A 77 60.60 -2.82 -9.20
N GLY A 78 59.87 -3.91 -9.32
CA GLY A 78 59.27 -4.65 -8.20
C GLY A 78 57.81 -4.29 -7.92
N ASP A 79 57.24 -3.28 -8.60
CA ASP A 79 55.82 -2.93 -8.45
C ASP A 79 54.91 -4.13 -8.71
N ARG A 80 53.80 -4.20 -7.96
CA ARG A 80 52.72 -5.15 -8.17
C ARG A 80 51.45 -4.41 -8.55
N LEU A 81 51.07 -4.53 -9.82
CA LEU A 81 49.85 -3.96 -10.39
C LEU A 81 48.72 -4.98 -10.30
N ILE A 82 47.63 -4.63 -9.64
CA ILE A 82 46.43 -5.46 -9.52
C ILE A 82 45.33 -4.78 -10.33
N VAL A 83 44.91 -5.44 -11.40
CA VAL A 83 43.84 -5.01 -12.30
C VAL A 83 42.59 -5.81 -11.97
N LYS A 84 41.52 -5.10 -11.60
CA LYS A 84 40.18 -5.65 -11.43
C LYS A 84 39.34 -5.29 -12.64
N ARG A 85 38.92 -6.30 -13.40
CA ARG A 85 38.04 -6.08 -14.54
C ARG A 85 36.61 -5.77 -14.09
N ALA A 86 36.03 -4.74 -14.65
CA ALA A 86 34.62 -4.44 -14.44
C ALA A 86 33.76 -5.43 -15.21
N VAL A 87 32.80 -6.06 -14.51
CA VAL A 87 31.85 -6.97 -15.14
C VAL A 87 30.58 -6.22 -15.54
N PRO A 88 29.99 -6.53 -16.71
CA PRO A 88 28.71 -5.97 -17.11
C PRO A 88 27.58 -6.53 -16.24
N ILE A 89 26.65 -5.68 -15.84
CA ILE A 89 25.38 -6.01 -15.19
C ILE A 89 24.26 -5.24 -15.88
N HIS A 90 23.04 -5.74 -15.78
CA HIS A 90 21.84 -5.06 -16.25
C HIS A 90 21.01 -4.60 -15.06
N VAL A 91 20.80 -3.30 -14.95
CA VAL A 91 19.90 -2.72 -13.96
C VAL A 91 18.61 -2.33 -14.67
N VAL A 92 17.48 -2.81 -14.18
CA VAL A 92 16.15 -2.40 -14.64
C VAL A 92 15.49 -1.63 -13.51
N ASP A 93 15.29 -0.32 -13.71
CA ASP A 93 14.67 0.56 -12.74
C ASP A 93 13.34 1.08 -13.28
N SER A 94 12.23 0.72 -12.64
CA SER A 94 10.88 1.08 -13.10
C SER A 94 10.62 0.70 -14.56
N GLY A 95 11.15 -0.46 -14.99
CA GLY A 95 11.07 -0.95 -16.37
C GLY A 95 12.13 -0.40 -17.33
N THR A 96 12.94 0.58 -16.94
CA THR A 96 14.03 1.12 -17.78
C THR A 96 15.30 0.31 -17.58
N ARG A 97 15.74 -0.40 -18.64
CA ARG A 97 16.98 -1.20 -18.61
C ARG A 97 18.20 -0.35 -18.95
N LYS A 98 19.25 -0.47 -18.14
CA LYS A 98 20.58 0.11 -18.36
C LYS A 98 21.66 -0.95 -18.13
N THR A 99 22.65 -1.02 -19.02
CA THR A 99 23.86 -1.81 -18.78
C THR A 99 24.88 -0.97 -18.03
N MET A 100 25.49 -1.57 -17.01
CA MET A 100 26.49 -0.93 -16.16
C MET A 100 27.69 -1.85 -16.01
N TYR A 101 28.88 -1.28 -15.90
CA TYR A 101 30.10 -2.04 -15.61
C TYR A 101 30.51 -1.74 -14.18
N THR A 102 30.86 -2.77 -13.41
CA THR A 102 31.22 -2.60 -12.00
C THR A 102 32.32 -3.56 -11.55
N THR A 103 33.19 -3.04 -10.70
CA THR A 103 34.23 -3.78 -9.94
C THR A 103 33.73 -4.17 -8.54
N GLN A 104 32.53 -3.72 -8.17
CA GLN A 104 31.98 -3.90 -6.83
C GLN A 104 31.55 -5.34 -6.59
N LYS A 105 31.67 -5.80 -5.34
CA LYS A 105 31.46 -7.21 -5.01
C LYS A 105 29.99 -7.56 -4.83
N THR A 106 29.19 -6.61 -4.37
CA THR A 106 27.78 -6.84 -3.99
C THR A 106 26.82 -5.93 -4.75
N VAL A 107 25.57 -6.37 -4.89
CA VAL A 107 24.49 -5.60 -5.52
C VAL A 107 24.38 -4.20 -4.91
N ARG A 108 24.40 -4.09 -3.58
CA ARG A 108 24.35 -2.81 -2.85
C ARG A 108 25.47 -1.86 -3.27
N GLU A 109 26.71 -2.33 -3.30
CA GLU A 109 27.88 -1.51 -3.65
C GLU A 109 27.84 -1.10 -5.13
N ALA A 110 27.44 -2.01 -6.02
CA ALA A 110 27.28 -1.72 -7.43
C ALA A 110 26.23 -0.63 -7.68
N LEU A 111 25.06 -0.73 -7.07
CA LEU A 111 23.99 0.27 -7.17
C LEU A 111 24.40 1.60 -6.52
N ALA A 112 25.10 1.59 -5.39
CA ALA A 112 25.59 2.81 -4.74
C ALA A 112 26.63 3.52 -5.62
N LYS A 113 27.60 2.78 -6.19
CA LYS A 113 28.61 3.33 -7.11
C LYS A 113 27.97 3.91 -8.38
N ALA A 114 26.85 3.33 -8.82
CA ALA A 114 26.03 3.81 -9.93
C ALA A 114 25.28 5.11 -9.66
N GLY A 115 25.25 5.60 -8.41
CA GLY A 115 24.39 6.70 -7.99
C GLY A 115 22.90 6.33 -7.93
N ILE A 116 22.58 5.03 -7.90
CA ILE A 116 21.21 4.54 -7.83
C ILE A 116 20.84 4.40 -6.35
N HIS A 117 20.17 5.43 -5.85
CA HIS A 117 19.62 5.44 -4.50
C HIS A 117 18.25 4.74 -4.47
N ARG A 118 18.02 3.98 -3.41
CA ARG A 118 16.76 3.26 -3.17
C ARG A 118 16.09 3.79 -1.92
N GLU A 119 14.79 3.94 -1.99
CA GLU A 119 13.98 4.17 -0.80
C GLU A 119 13.81 2.87 -0.03
N ARG A 120 13.49 2.97 1.26
CA ARG A 120 13.29 1.78 2.12
C ARG A 120 12.16 0.87 1.62
N ALA A 121 11.16 1.45 0.95
CA ALA A 121 10.02 0.72 0.41
C ALA A 121 10.34 0.03 -0.94
N ASP A 122 11.37 0.49 -1.66
CA ASP A 122 11.73 -0.06 -2.97
C ASP A 122 12.15 -1.52 -2.86
N ARG A 123 11.76 -2.33 -3.83
CA ARG A 123 11.99 -3.78 -3.83
C ARG A 123 13.12 -4.12 -4.80
N LEU A 124 13.92 -5.10 -4.43
CA LEU A 124 14.88 -5.75 -5.34
C LEU A 124 14.45 -7.19 -5.59
N ASN A 125 14.73 -7.69 -6.78
CA ASN A 125 14.63 -9.12 -7.06
C ASN A 125 15.72 -9.95 -6.36
N LEU A 126 16.80 -9.31 -5.90
CA LEU A 126 17.95 -9.95 -5.27
C LEU A 126 18.26 -9.31 -3.90
N PRO A 127 18.72 -10.09 -2.90
CA PRO A 127 19.27 -9.53 -1.68
C PRO A 127 20.44 -8.58 -1.97
N GLU A 128 20.56 -7.51 -1.18
CA GLU A 128 21.57 -6.47 -1.33
C GLU A 128 23.03 -6.96 -1.22
N ASN A 129 23.25 -8.01 -0.44
CA ASN A 129 24.55 -8.64 -0.23
C ASN A 129 24.87 -9.72 -1.28
N THR A 130 23.99 -9.95 -2.26
CA THR A 130 24.22 -10.92 -3.33
C THR A 130 25.49 -10.55 -4.10
N PRO A 131 26.42 -11.50 -4.30
CA PRO A 131 27.60 -11.26 -5.12
C PRO A 131 27.24 -10.91 -6.56
N VAL A 132 27.90 -9.90 -7.11
CA VAL A 132 27.73 -9.45 -8.49
C VAL A 132 28.40 -10.44 -9.45
N ARG A 133 27.71 -10.77 -10.55
CA ARG A 133 28.21 -11.62 -11.63
C ARG A 133 28.01 -10.95 -12.99
N ALA A 134 28.83 -11.32 -13.97
CA ALA A 134 28.68 -10.86 -15.34
C ALA A 134 27.28 -11.20 -15.90
N GLU A 135 26.71 -10.27 -16.67
CA GLU A 135 25.38 -10.35 -17.30
C GLU A 135 24.21 -10.48 -16.29
N GLN A 136 24.46 -10.31 -14.99
CA GLN A 136 23.43 -10.42 -13.97
C GLN A 136 22.41 -9.29 -14.10
N THR A 137 21.12 -9.64 -13.97
CA THR A 137 20.02 -8.68 -14.00
C THR A 137 19.53 -8.36 -12.59
N ILE A 138 19.53 -7.07 -12.26
CA ILE A 138 19.05 -6.49 -11.01
C ILE A 138 17.80 -5.68 -11.35
N LEU A 139 16.65 -6.09 -10.80
CA LEU A 139 15.38 -5.39 -10.96
C LEU A 139 15.14 -4.54 -9.71
N ILE A 140 14.82 -3.27 -9.93
CA ILE A 140 14.43 -2.31 -8.91
C ILE A 140 12.99 -1.94 -9.18
N SER A 141 12.10 -2.33 -8.27
CA SER A 141 10.69 -1.92 -8.30
C SER A 141 10.48 -0.76 -7.35
N ARG A 142 10.11 0.40 -7.89
CA ARG A 142 9.92 1.63 -7.12
C ARG A 142 8.55 1.62 -6.45
N VAL A 143 8.55 1.74 -5.12
CA VAL A 143 7.32 1.70 -4.33
C VAL A 143 6.98 3.08 -3.82
N THR A 144 5.86 3.62 -4.28
CA THR A 144 5.35 4.93 -3.85
C THR A 144 3.92 4.79 -3.30
N TYR A 145 3.45 5.82 -2.60
CA TYR A 145 2.12 5.84 -2.01
C TYR A 145 1.37 7.09 -2.48
N ARG A 146 0.08 6.93 -2.78
CA ARG A 146 -0.86 8.02 -3.04
C ARG A 146 -2.01 7.92 -2.06
N GLU A 147 -2.45 9.05 -1.50
CA GLU A 147 -3.69 9.09 -0.74
C GLU A 147 -4.84 9.54 -1.64
N GLU A 148 -5.99 8.88 -1.49
CA GLU A 148 -7.22 9.22 -2.18
C GLU A 148 -8.35 9.39 -1.19
N THR A 149 -9.05 10.51 -1.29
CA THR A 149 -10.26 10.76 -0.50
C THR A 149 -11.49 10.63 -1.38
N LYS A 150 -12.42 9.77 -0.98
CA LYS A 150 -13.73 9.64 -1.63
C LYS A 150 -14.85 9.95 -0.64
N ARG A 151 -15.89 10.64 -1.12
CA ARG A 151 -17.13 10.85 -0.38
C ARG A 151 -18.19 9.88 -0.86
N GLU A 152 -18.85 9.22 0.07
CA GLU A 152 -19.93 8.28 -0.18
C GLU A 152 -21.17 8.73 0.59
N LYS A 153 -22.34 8.58 -0.01
CA LYS A 153 -23.60 8.95 0.64
C LYS A 153 -24.01 7.86 1.62
N ILE A 154 -24.51 8.28 2.77
CA ILE A 154 -25.20 7.39 3.70
C ILE A 154 -26.70 7.66 3.49
N PRO A 155 -27.44 6.80 2.77
CA PRO A 155 -28.84 7.05 2.48
C PRO A 155 -29.67 7.11 3.77
N PHE A 156 -30.74 7.89 3.76
CA PHE A 156 -31.73 7.87 4.84
C PHE A 156 -32.93 7.00 4.47
N ASP A 157 -33.55 6.39 5.48
CA ASP A 157 -34.83 5.68 5.30
C ASP A 157 -36.05 6.58 5.58
N VAL A 158 -37.21 6.17 5.05
CA VAL A 158 -38.51 6.77 5.32
C VAL A 158 -39.25 5.97 6.40
N ILE A 159 -39.46 6.57 7.56
CA ILE A 159 -40.14 5.99 8.71
C ILE A 159 -41.59 6.46 8.73
N GLN A 160 -42.54 5.53 8.72
CA GLN A 160 -43.96 5.84 8.93
C GLN A 160 -44.34 5.72 10.40
N LYS A 161 -45.02 6.73 10.95
CA LYS A 161 -45.49 6.73 12.34
C LYS A 161 -46.98 7.02 12.42
N GLU A 162 -47.73 6.18 13.11
CA GLU A 162 -49.16 6.41 13.29
C GLU A 162 -49.44 7.69 14.09
N ASP A 163 -50.46 8.43 13.67
CA ASP A 163 -50.96 9.64 14.33
C ASP A 163 -52.48 9.47 14.54
N LYS A 164 -52.89 9.45 15.81
CA LYS A 164 -54.28 9.25 16.23
C LYS A 164 -55.14 10.49 16.05
N ASP A 165 -54.52 11.66 15.88
CA ASP A 165 -55.23 12.92 15.67
C ASP A 165 -55.50 13.17 14.18
N LEU A 166 -54.71 12.52 13.31
CA LEU A 166 -54.79 12.65 11.87
C LEU A 166 -55.81 11.66 11.28
N LEU A 167 -56.66 12.14 10.36
CA LEU A 167 -57.71 11.35 9.72
C LEU A 167 -57.17 10.14 8.97
N LYS A 168 -57.83 8.99 9.11
CA LYS A 168 -57.46 7.77 8.40
C LYS A 168 -57.39 8.02 6.89
N GLY A 169 -56.29 7.60 6.27
CA GLY A 169 -56.03 7.81 4.85
C GLY A 169 -55.27 9.10 4.51
N THR A 170 -55.07 10.00 5.49
CA THR A 170 -54.22 11.18 5.29
C THR A 170 -52.79 10.93 5.78
N LYS A 171 -51.83 11.61 5.17
CA LYS A 171 -50.40 11.57 5.54
C LYS A 171 -49.90 12.99 5.79
N ARG A 172 -48.97 13.14 6.73
CA ARG A 172 -48.31 14.42 7.02
C ARG A 172 -46.82 14.20 7.25
N LEU A 173 -45.97 14.88 6.48
CA LEU A 173 -44.54 14.91 6.73
C LEU A 173 -44.26 15.59 8.09
N ALA A 174 -43.59 14.89 8.99
CA ALA A 174 -43.20 15.40 10.31
C ALA A 174 -41.73 15.82 10.37
N GLN A 175 -40.86 15.13 9.62
CA GLN A 175 -39.44 15.47 9.50
C GLN A 175 -38.95 15.13 8.09
N PRO A 176 -38.28 16.05 7.37
CA PRO A 176 -37.68 15.74 6.09
C PRO A 176 -36.44 14.85 6.28
N GLY A 177 -36.24 13.89 5.37
CA GLY A 177 -35.05 13.07 5.36
C GLY A 177 -33.85 13.76 4.70
N ARG A 178 -32.65 13.33 5.07
CA ARG A 178 -31.38 13.85 4.52
C ARG A 178 -30.30 12.78 4.54
N ASP A 179 -29.66 12.58 3.40
CA ASP A 179 -28.50 11.68 3.29
C ASP A 179 -27.35 12.19 4.16
N GLY A 180 -26.73 11.28 4.90
CA GLY A 180 -25.43 11.49 5.50
C GLY A 180 -24.32 11.43 4.46
N GLU A 181 -23.10 11.67 4.91
CA GLU A 181 -21.90 11.65 4.07
C GLU A 181 -20.75 11.01 4.85
N LEU A 182 -20.13 10.03 4.22
CA LEU A 182 -18.94 9.33 4.68
C LEU A 182 -17.75 9.80 3.83
N LYS A 183 -16.69 10.28 4.47
CA LYS A 183 -15.41 10.59 3.85
C LYS A 183 -14.43 9.45 4.15
N VAL A 184 -14.01 8.74 3.10
CA VAL A 184 -13.07 7.62 3.20
C VAL A 184 -11.75 8.03 2.55
N THR A 185 -10.66 8.01 3.32
CA THR A 185 -9.30 8.19 2.81
C THR A 185 -8.62 6.83 2.69
N ARG A 186 -8.14 6.52 1.49
CA ARG A 186 -7.40 5.30 1.16
C ARG A 186 -5.95 5.63 0.86
N ARG A 187 -5.04 4.76 1.26
CA ARG A 187 -3.67 4.75 0.75
C ARG A 187 -3.58 3.73 -0.38
N ILE A 188 -3.17 4.20 -1.54
CA ILE A 188 -2.89 3.41 -2.73
C ILE A 188 -1.38 3.15 -2.77
N THR A 189 -0.97 1.90 -2.82
CA THR A 189 0.42 1.48 -3.02
C THR A 189 0.65 1.32 -4.52
N LEU A 190 1.63 2.05 -5.05
CA LEU A 190 2.02 1.97 -6.44
C LEU A 190 3.39 1.28 -6.55
N VAL A 191 3.49 0.29 -7.42
CA VAL A 191 4.74 -0.37 -7.78
C VAL A 191 5.02 -0.08 -9.25
N ASP A 192 6.16 0.55 -9.52
CA ASP A 192 6.55 1.01 -10.86
C ASP A 192 5.45 1.89 -11.52
N GLY A 193 4.81 2.72 -10.69
CA GLY A 193 3.72 3.63 -11.07
C GLY A 193 2.34 2.97 -11.27
N LYS A 194 2.22 1.66 -11.08
CA LYS A 194 0.95 0.92 -11.20
C LYS A 194 0.37 0.59 -9.83
N GLU A 195 -0.94 0.75 -9.66
CA GLU A 195 -1.62 0.35 -8.43
C GLU A 195 -1.47 -1.16 -8.20
N GLU A 196 -0.89 -1.52 -7.05
CA GLU A 196 -0.77 -2.91 -6.60
C GLU A 196 -1.82 -3.22 -5.53
N ALA A 197 -2.08 -2.27 -4.63
CA ALA A 197 -3.00 -2.45 -3.52
C ALA A 197 -3.58 -1.11 -3.04
N SER A 198 -4.75 -1.16 -2.42
CA SER A 198 -5.32 -0.04 -1.68
C SER A 198 -5.84 -0.48 -0.33
N GLU A 199 -5.69 0.39 0.68
CA GLU A 199 -6.18 0.16 2.03
C GLU A 199 -6.85 1.43 2.58
N VAL A 200 -7.89 1.27 3.40
CA VAL A 200 -8.52 2.40 4.08
C VAL A 200 -7.66 2.79 5.28
N ILE A 201 -7.18 4.03 5.30
CA ILE A 201 -6.37 4.57 6.41
C ILE A 201 -7.18 5.49 7.33
N GLN A 202 -8.27 6.07 6.83
CA GLN A 202 -9.18 6.90 7.61
C GLN A 202 -10.60 6.81 7.04
N SER A 203 -11.59 6.84 7.92
CA SER A 203 -13.00 6.92 7.56
C SER A 203 -13.70 7.82 8.58
N GLU A 204 -14.49 8.78 8.12
CA GLU A 204 -15.14 9.78 8.95
C GLU A 204 -16.52 10.12 8.40
N VAL A 205 -17.53 10.14 9.27
CA VAL A 205 -18.86 10.67 8.89
C VAL A 205 -18.79 12.19 8.95
N THR A 206 -18.71 12.84 7.79
CA THR A 206 -18.68 14.32 7.69
C THR A 206 -20.07 14.93 7.82
N ARG A 207 -21.12 14.12 7.65
CA ARG A 207 -22.50 14.54 7.82
C ARG A 207 -23.36 13.38 8.28
N ALA A 208 -24.07 13.55 9.39
CA ALA A 208 -25.04 12.56 9.85
C ALA A 208 -26.25 12.49 8.88
N MET A 209 -26.77 11.28 8.68
CA MET A 209 -28.04 11.06 7.99
C MET A 209 -29.21 11.34 8.94
N HIS A 210 -30.32 11.86 8.41
CA HIS A 210 -31.56 12.05 9.14
C HIS A 210 -32.69 11.32 8.40
N HIS A 211 -33.43 10.44 9.09
CA HIS A 211 -34.60 9.79 8.50
C HIS A 211 -35.71 10.77 8.15
N GLU A 212 -36.44 10.46 7.09
CA GLU A 212 -37.73 11.09 6.83
C GLU A 212 -38.77 10.46 7.75
N ILE A 213 -39.58 11.27 8.43
CA ILE A 213 -40.68 10.78 9.26
C ILE A 213 -41.99 11.26 8.66
N THR A 214 -42.80 10.32 8.17
CA THR A 214 -44.15 10.57 7.68
C THR A 214 -45.18 10.05 8.67
N LYS A 215 -46.03 10.93 9.17
CA LYS A 215 -47.15 10.55 10.03
C LYS A 215 -48.35 10.07 9.20
N VAL A 216 -48.93 8.94 9.58
CA VAL A 216 -50.10 8.34 8.92
C VAL A 216 -51.30 8.36 9.84
N GLY A 217 -52.44 8.83 9.34
CA GLY A 217 -53.64 9.00 10.16
C GLY A 217 -54.33 7.69 10.48
N THR A 218 -54.76 7.55 11.73
CA THR A 218 -55.54 6.39 12.22
C THR A 218 -56.91 6.81 12.76
N LYS A 219 -57.21 8.11 12.80
CA LYS A 219 -58.48 8.64 13.29
C LYS A 219 -59.62 8.28 12.33
N VAL A 220 -60.50 7.39 12.75
CA VAL A 220 -61.74 7.09 12.03
C VAL A 220 -62.80 8.10 12.50
N GLU A 221 -63.39 8.85 11.58
CA GLU A 221 -64.55 9.67 11.92
C GLU A 221 -65.71 8.76 12.31
N ALA A 222 -66.37 9.08 13.44
CA ALA A 222 -67.60 8.41 13.80
C ALA A 222 -68.63 8.62 12.68
N PRO A 223 -69.38 7.58 12.28
CA PRO A 223 -70.41 7.73 11.27
C PRO A 223 -71.35 8.86 11.70
N LYS A 224 -71.53 9.85 10.82
CA LYS A 224 -72.52 10.91 11.03
C LYS A 224 -73.88 10.24 11.24
N PRO A 225 -74.67 10.63 12.25
CA PRO A 225 -76.00 10.07 12.44
C PRO A 225 -76.80 10.31 11.15
N ILE A 226 -77.20 9.20 10.52
CA ILE A 226 -78.09 9.23 9.36
C ILE A 226 -79.39 9.86 9.85
N PRO A 227 -79.93 10.90 9.20
CA PRO A 227 -81.28 11.37 9.50
C PRO A 227 -82.23 10.20 9.25
N VAL A 228 -82.90 9.73 10.29
CA VAL A 228 -83.94 8.72 10.18
C VAL A 228 -85.08 9.33 9.39
N ALA A 229 -85.13 9.05 8.09
CA ALA A 229 -86.33 9.24 7.28
C ALA A 229 -87.39 8.26 7.81
N LYS A 230 -88.47 8.82 8.34
CA LYS A 230 -89.69 8.07 8.68
C LYS A 230 -90.29 7.54 7.38
N GLU A 231 -90.27 6.22 7.19
CA GLU A 231 -91.14 5.59 6.21
C GLU A 231 -92.10 4.59 6.87
N LYS A 232 -93.36 4.75 6.49
CA LYS A 232 -94.52 4.00 6.96
C LYS A 232 -94.47 2.54 6.51
N THR A 233 -94.79 1.68 7.46
CA THR A 233 -95.36 0.33 7.35
C THR A 233 -95.95 -0.10 6.00
N THR A 234 -95.68 -1.34 5.59
CA THR A 234 -96.75 -2.33 5.37
C THR A 234 -96.24 -3.78 5.46
N SER A 235 -97.16 -4.61 5.97
CA SER A 235 -97.13 -6.03 6.36
C SER A 235 -96.53 -7.05 5.38
N ARG A 236 -96.03 -8.19 5.89
CA ARG A 236 -96.79 -9.47 6.03
C ARG A 236 -95.91 -10.71 6.33
N ALA A 237 -96.30 -11.45 7.39
CA ALA A 237 -96.23 -12.90 7.68
C ALA A 237 -94.89 -13.71 7.73
N LYS A 238 -94.42 -14.00 8.97
CA LYS A 238 -94.13 -15.29 9.68
C LYS A 238 -93.91 -16.63 8.90
N PRO A 239 -93.33 -17.71 9.52
CA PRO A 239 -92.07 -17.84 10.30
C PRO A 239 -91.33 -19.21 10.10
N VAL A 240 -89.99 -19.33 10.17
CA VAL A 240 -89.35 -20.66 10.40
C VAL A 240 -88.06 -20.56 11.22
N ARG A 241 -87.96 -21.45 12.22
CA ARG A 241 -86.87 -21.71 13.18
C ARG A 241 -85.58 -22.27 12.53
N THR A 242 -84.42 -22.02 13.15
CA THR A 242 -83.37 -22.98 13.65
C THR A 242 -82.07 -22.18 13.88
N SER A 243 -81.64 -21.98 15.13
CA SER A 243 -80.71 -22.81 15.94
C SER A 243 -79.27 -22.90 15.40
N GLU A 244 -78.36 -22.44 16.28
CA GLU A 244 -77.09 -23.06 16.64
C GLU A 244 -75.88 -23.07 15.68
N GLN A 245 -74.82 -22.51 16.27
CA GLN A 245 -73.47 -23.07 16.41
C GLN A 245 -72.52 -23.18 15.22
N ASP A 246 -71.32 -22.71 15.56
CA ASP A 246 -70.01 -23.27 15.24
C ASP A 246 -69.62 -23.35 13.77
N ARG A 247 -68.69 -22.45 13.41
CA ARG A 247 -67.62 -22.79 12.49
C ARG A 247 -66.26 -22.25 12.95
N PRO A 248 -65.18 -22.96 12.58
CA PRO A 248 -64.06 -23.25 13.47
C PRO A 248 -62.85 -22.34 13.27
N ALA A 249 -61.95 -22.42 14.25
CA ALA A 249 -60.58 -21.94 14.19
C ALA A 249 -59.76 -22.63 13.10
N VAL A 250 -58.94 -21.88 12.36
CA VAL A 250 -57.58 -22.29 11.93
C VAL A 250 -56.67 -21.05 11.86
N SER A 251 -55.71 -21.05 12.79
CA SER A 251 -54.30 -20.64 12.69
C SER A 251 -53.81 -19.91 11.43
N SER A 252 -53.13 -18.78 11.61
CA SER A 252 -51.69 -18.70 11.27
C SER A 252 -51.04 -17.38 11.69
N SER A 253 -50.02 -17.51 12.55
CA SER A 253 -48.75 -16.74 12.63
C SER A 253 -48.79 -15.21 12.70
N LYS A 254 -48.43 -14.71 13.90
CA LYS A 254 -47.79 -13.41 14.13
C LYS A 254 -46.62 -13.20 13.16
N ALA A 255 -46.68 -12.14 12.36
CA ALA A 255 -45.50 -11.44 11.87
C ALA A 255 -45.35 -10.17 12.71
N GLU A 256 -44.36 -10.14 13.60
CA GLU A 256 -44.02 -8.94 14.36
C GLU A 256 -43.41 -7.90 13.41
N SER A 257 -44.05 -6.73 13.37
CA SER A 257 -43.69 -5.59 12.55
C SER A 257 -42.36 -4.98 12.98
N GLN A 258 -41.41 -4.84 12.04
CA GLN A 258 -40.15 -4.11 12.21
C GLN A 258 -40.43 -2.63 12.48
N GLY A 259 -40.36 -2.23 13.75
CA GLY A 259 -40.20 -0.85 14.17
C GLY A 259 -38.75 -0.63 14.57
N SER A 260 -38.16 0.50 14.20
CA SER A 260 -36.86 0.90 14.75
C SER A 260 -37.01 1.22 16.23
N PHE A 261 -36.28 0.56 17.11
CA PHE A 261 -36.31 0.85 18.55
C PHE A 261 -34.99 1.48 19.00
N GLN A 262 -35.07 2.63 19.68
CA GLN A 262 -33.91 3.29 20.29
C GLN A 262 -33.46 2.54 21.54
N LYS A 263 -32.14 2.42 21.73
CA LYS A 263 -31.54 1.76 22.88
C LYS A 263 -30.18 2.39 23.21
N THR A 264 -29.77 2.27 24.47
CA THR A 264 -28.38 2.53 24.87
C THR A 264 -27.59 1.23 24.89
N PHE A 265 -26.55 1.16 24.08
CA PHE A 265 -25.61 0.06 24.00
C PHE A 265 -24.41 0.32 24.89
N THR A 266 -23.84 -0.74 25.46
CA THR A 266 -22.50 -0.73 26.06
C THR A 266 -21.58 -1.47 25.09
N LEU A 267 -20.59 -0.74 24.56
CA LEU A 267 -19.67 -1.27 23.57
C LEU A 267 -18.46 -1.92 24.24
N SER A 268 -17.91 -2.93 23.60
CA SER A 268 -16.52 -3.34 23.72
C SER A 268 -15.89 -3.36 22.33
N PHE A 269 -14.58 -3.51 22.29
CA PHE A 269 -13.82 -3.42 21.06
C PHE A 269 -12.81 -4.55 20.97
N TYR A 270 -12.59 -5.04 19.75
CA TYR A 270 -11.61 -6.09 19.48
C TYR A 270 -10.82 -5.80 18.21
N THR A 271 -9.64 -6.41 18.13
CA THR A 271 -8.73 -6.30 16.98
C THR A 271 -8.83 -7.52 16.06
N ASP A 272 -8.09 -7.53 14.94
CA ASP A 272 -7.88 -8.72 14.11
C ASP A 272 -6.58 -9.46 14.46
N LEU A 273 -5.94 -9.10 15.58
CA LEU A 273 -4.68 -9.70 16.00
C LEU A 273 -4.88 -11.19 16.32
N PRO A 274 -4.00 -12.08 15.83
CA PRO A 274 -4.10 -13.52 16.07
C PRO A 274 -4.20 -13.88 17.56
N GLU A 275 -3.56 -13.08 18.42
CA GLU A 275 -3.54 -13.26 19.87
C GLU A 275 -4.89 -12.99 20.54
N GLU A 276 -5.76 -12.18 19.93
CA GLU A 276 -7.11 -11.88 20.45
C GLU A 276 -8.19 -12.78 19.84
N ASN A 277 -8.01 -13.21 18.59
CA ASN A 277 -9.05 -13.95 17.84
C ASN A 277 -8.70 -15.42 17.58
N GLY A 278 -7.65 -15.96 18.21
CA GLY A 278 -7.22 -17.35 18.01
C GLY A 278 -6.76 -17.65 16.57
N GLY A 279 -6.27 -16.62 15.85
CA GLY A 279 -5.76 -16.75 14.48
C GLY A 279 -6.78 -16.63 13.35
N TRP A 280 -8.05 -16.36 13.63
CA TRP A 280 -9.10 -16.22 12.61
C TRP A 280 -9.43 -14.73 12.35
N SER A 281 -9.33 -14.30 11.09
CA SER A 281 -9.69 -12.93 10.65
C SER A 281 -10.90 -12.91 9.71
N ILE A 282 -11.77 -13.92 9.86
CA ILE A 282 -12.95 -14.18 9.04
C ILE A 282 -14.16 -14.18 9.96
N THR A 283 -15.19 -13.41 9.64
CA THR A 283 -16.44 -13.36 10.40
C THR A 283 -17.19 -14.69 10.33
N ALA A 284 -18.18 -14.91 11.21
CA ALA A 284 -19.11 -16.04 11.10
C ALA A 284 -19.83 -16.15 9.73
N THR A 285 -19.86 -15.06 8.94
CA THR A 285 -20.41 -15.02 7.58
C THR A 285 -19.38 -15.24 6.46
N GLY A 286 -18.11 -15.51 6.77
CA GLY A 286 -17.07 -15.73 5.78
C GLY A 286 -16.42 -14.46 5.21
N GLU A 287 -16.70 -13.28 5.77
CA GLU A 287 -16.14 -12.00 5.29
C GLU A 287 -14.86 -11.64 6.06
N ARG A 288 -13.92 -10.93 5.42
CA ARG A 288 -12.78 -10.34 6.15
C ARG A 288 -13.29 -9.20 7.06
N LEU A 289 -12.76 -9.15 8.27
CA LEU A 289 -13.06 -8.11 9.25
C LEU A 289 -12.77 -6.71 8.68
N ARG A 290 -13.74 -5.80 8.81
CA ARG A 290 -13.62 -4.38 8.43
C ARG A 290 -14.50 -3.53 9.34
N TYR A 291 -14.15 -2.24 9.46
CA TYR A 291 -14.97 -1.30 10.23
C TYR A 291 -16.43 -1.29 9.71
N GLY A 292 -17.38 -1.10 10.63
CA GLY A 292 -18.82 -1.26 10.35
C GLY A 292 -19.34 -2.68 10.57
N MET A 293 -18.52 -3.58 11.11
CA MET A 293 -18.95 -4.89 11.59
C MET A 293 -19.09 -4.88 13.11
N VAL A 294 -20.12 -5.56 13.60
CA VAL A 294 -20.35 -5.75 15.02
C VAL A 294 -20.71 -7.20 15.32
N ALA A 295 -20.29 -7.70 16.48
CA ALA A 295 -20.71 -8.98 17.01
C ALA A 295 -21.89 -8.81 17.97
N SER A 296 -22.91 -9.65 17.80
CA SER A 296 -24.04 -9.76 18.73
C SER A 296 -24.63 -11.16 18.64
N ASN A 297 -24.96 -11.77 19.78
CA ASN A 297 -25.69 -13.04 19.82
C ASN A 297 -27.20 -12.83 19.92
N TYR A 298 -27.63 -11.62 20.33
CA TYR A 298 -29.04 -11.27 20.46
C TYR A 298 -29.67 -10.89 19.12
N TYR A 299 -29.00 -10.05 18.35
CA TYR A 299 -29.50 -9.57 17.06
C TYR A 299 -29.22 -10.60 15.95
N ALA A 300 -30.09 -10.64 14.93
CA ALA A 300 -29.89 -11.52 13.79
C ALA A 300 -28.67 -11.07 12.98
N ILE A 301 -27.98 -12.00 12.33
CA ILE A 301 -26.94 -11.64 11.35
C ILE A 301 -27.61 -10.84 10.23
N GLY A 302 -26.99 -9.73 9.84
CA GLY A 302 -27.52 -8.78 8.86
C GLY A 302 -28.30 -7.62 9.47
N THR A 303 -28.63 -7.65 10.76
CA THR A 303 -29.26 -6.52 11.46
C THR A 303 -28.36 -5.29 11.40
N THR A 304 -28.95 -4.14 11.06
CA THR A 304 -28.25 -2.85 11.03
C THR A 304 -28.48 -2.10 12.34
N ILE A 305 -27.39 -1.60 12.93
CA ILE A 305 -27.40 -0.85 14.17
C ILE A 305 -26.66 0.46 13.93
N HIS A 306 -27.38 1.58 14.04
CA HIS A 306 -26.77 2.90 14.05
C HIS A 306 -26.32 3.25 15.47
N LEU A 307 -25.07 3.66 15.65
CA LEU A 307 -24.50 4.09 16.92
C LEU A 307 -24.12 5.58 16.84
N GLU A 308 -24.72 6.41 17.72
CA GLU A 308 -24.50 7.86 17.74
C GLU A 308 -23.00 8.19 17.89
N GLY A 309 -22.43 8.87 16.91
CA GLY A 309 -21.01 9.25 16.90
C GLY A 309 -20.04 8.17 16.41
N TRP A 310 -20.54 6.97 16.08
CA TRP A 310 -19.74 5.84 15.58
C TRP A 310 -20.14 5.38 14.17
N GLY A 311 -21.38 5.62 13.76
CA GLY A 311 -21.90 5.29 12.44
C GLY A 311 -22.71 3.99 12.42
N ASP A 312 -22.90 3.44 11.22
CA ASP A 312 -23.70 2.24 11.00
C ASP A 312 -22.86 0.97 11.10
N PHE A 313 -23.42 -0.03 11.79
CA PHE A 313 -22.82 -1.34 11.96
C PHE A 313 -23.79 -2.42 11.52
N VAL A 314 -23.26 -3.47 10.90
CA VAL A 314 -24.03 -4.66 10.55
C VAL A 314 -23.57 -5.81 11.41
N VAL A 315 -24.53 -6.52 12.01
CA VAL A 315 -24.27 -7.73 12.78
C VAL A 315 -23.75 -8.80 11.82
N LYS A 316 -22.45 -9.04 11.85
CA LYS A 316 -21.77 -9.98 10.94
C LYS A 316 -21.05 -11.09 11.70
N ASP A 317 -21.06 -11.01 13.02
CA ASP A 317 -20.32 -11.95 13.84
C ASP A 317 -21.06 -12.29 15.14
N ARG A 318 -20.59 -13.36 15.80
CA ARG A 318 -21.10 -13.83 17.08
C ARG A 318 -20.01 -13.70 18.13
N GLY A 319 -20.35 -13.13 19.28
CA GLY A 319 -19.42 -12.92 20.38
C GLY A 319 -19.49 -14.04 21.42
N GLY A 320 -18.72 -13.90 22.50
CA GLY A 320 -18.86 -14.73 23.69
C GLY A 320 -20.23 -14.57 24.41
N SER A 321 -20.44 -15.32 25.48
CA SER A 321 -21.72 -15.35 26.23
C SER A 321 -22.19 -13.97 26.75
N ASN A 322 -21.27 -13.03 26.94
CA ASN A 322 -21.56 -11.65 27.36
C ASN A 322 -22.38 -10.84 26.33
N PHE A 323 -22.50 -11.31 25.08
CA PHE A 323 -23.22 -10.65 23.98
C PHE A 323 -24.59 -11.28 23.68
N ASN A 324 -25.10 -12.15 24.58
CA ASN A 324 -26.43 -12.77 24.50
C ASN A 324 -27.60 -11.84 24.85
N ASN A 325 -27.33 -10.56 25.11
CA ASN A 325 -28.32 -9.57 25.52
C ASN A 325 -28.42 -8.44 24.49
N SER A 326 -29.54 -7.72 24.56
CA SER A 326 -29.90 -6.70 23.58
C SER A 326 -29.11 -5.39 23.68
N TYR A 327 -28.22 -5.21 24.66
CA TYR A 327 -27.53 -3.94 24.88
C TYR A 327 -26.00 -4.05 24.82
N ARG A 328 -25.44 -5.24 24.60
CA ARG A 328 -24.00 -5.46 24.43
C ARG A 328 -23.65 -5.70 22.98
N LEU A 329 -22.63 -5.00 22.52
CA LEU A 329 -22.11 -5.07 21.16
C LEU A 329 -20.59 -5.11 21.20
N ASP A 330 -19.99 -5.99 20.39
CA ASP A 330 -18.53 -6.02 20.21
C ASP A 330 -18.15 -5.44 18.86
N VAL A 331 -17.45 -4.32 18.88
CA VAL A 331 -17.16 -3.53 17.68
C VAL A 331 -15.76 -3.84 17.19
N PHE A 332 -15.64 -4.27 15.94
CA PHE A 332 -14.33 -4.44 15.32
C PHE A 332 -13.69 -3.08 15.04
N ILE A 333 -12.44 -2.90 15.48
CA ILE A 333 -11.66 -1.69 15.22
C ILE A 333 -10.46 -2.06 14.36
N PRO A 334 -10.30 -1.54 13.13
CA PRO A 334 -9.16 -1.90 12.28
C PRO A 334 -7.82 -1.34 12.80
N ARG A 335 -6.74 -2.02 12.44
CA ARG A 335 -5.37 -1.56 12.66
C ARG A 335 -5.08 -0.32 11.82
N ARG A 336 -4.42 0.68 12.42
CA ARG A 336 -3.94 1.84 11.66
C ARG A 336 -2.67 1.47 10.91
N SER A 337 -2.47 2.06 9.73
CA SER A 337 -1.22 1.91 8.98
C SER A 337 -0.02 2.31 9.85
N GLY A 338 1.02 1.46 9.86
CA GLY A 338 2.27 1.70 10.60
C GLY A 338 2.15 1.52 12.12
N GLU A 339 0.95 1.27 12.63
CA GLU A 339 0.74 0.95 14.03
C GLU A 339 1.34 -0.43 14.33
N SER A 340 2.19 -0.56 15.35
CA SER A 340 2.68 -1.87 15.78
C SER A 340 1.55 -2.69 16.41
N SER A 341 1.65 -4.03 16.44
CA SER A 341 0.61 -4.87 17.05
C SER A 341 0.37 -4.47 18.51
N SER A 342 1.45 -4.14 19.24
CA SER A 342 1.35 -3.67 20.63
C SER A 342 0.65 -2.31 20.76
N ALA A 343 0.89 -1.37 19.84
CA ALA A 343 0.24 -0.06 19.86
C ALA A 343 -1.25 -0.15 19.51
N TYR A 344 -1.57 -1.01 18.55
CA TYR A 344 -2.94 -1.30 18.12
C TYR A 344 -3.76 -1.92 19.26
N LEU A 345 -3.23 -2.97 19.89
CA LEU A 345 -3.84 -3.61 21.04
C LEU A 345 -4.06 -2.63 22.19
N ARG A 346 -3.03 -1.85 22.56
CA ARG A 346 -3.15 -0.84 23.62
C ARG A 346 -4.21 0.21 23.30
N ARG A 347 -4.25 0.71 22.05
CA ARG A 347 -5.23 1.72 21.64
C ARG A 347 -6.65 1.20 21.79
N VAL A 348 -6.91 -0.01 21.29
CA VAL A 348 -8.25 -0.63 21.34
C VAL A 348 -8.67 -0.92 22.77
N ASN A 349 -7.77 -1.48 23.59
CA ASN A 349 -8.05 -1.72 25.02
C ASN A 349 -8.32 -0.43 25.81
N ASN A 350 -7.68 0.68 25.42
CA ASN A 350 -7.89 1.98 26.06
C ASN A 350 -9.18 2.70 25.61
N MET A 351 -9.97 2.13 24.69
CA MET A 351 -11.26 2.70 24.27
C MET A 351 -12.36 2.49 25.34
N GLY A 352 -12.11 1.61 26.32
CA GLY A 352 -13.01 1.35 27.43
C GLY A 352 -14.33 0.72 27.00
N MET A 353 -15.39 0.94 27.79
CA MET A 353 -16.73 0.41 27.52
C MET A 353 -17.79 1.52 27.49
N PRO A 354 -17.76 2.39 26.46
CA PRO A 354 -18.65 3.53 26.39
C PRO A 354 -20.11 3.10 26.26
N ARG A 355 -21.00 3.90 26.85
CA ARG A 355 -22.44 3.77 26.67
C ARG A 355 -22.87 4.71 25.55
N VAL A 356 -23.39 4.13 24.47
CA VAL A 356 -23.71 4.84 23.23
C VAL A 356 -25.19 4.64 22.90
N ARG A 357 -25.91 5.72 22.61
CA ARG A 357 -27.28 5.61 22.10
C ARG A 357 -27.25 5.14 20.66
N GLY A 358 -28.21 4.31 20.29
CA GLY A 358 -28.32 3.78 18.95
C GLY A 358 -29.73 3.31 18.62
N SER A 359 -29.92 2.99 17.34
CA SER A 359 -31.17 2.52 16.77
C SER A 359 -30.93 1.21 16.04
N VAL A 360 -31.83 0.25 16.24
CA VAL A 360 -31.78 -1.05 15.55
C VAL A 360 -32.84 -1.04 14.45
N TYR A 361 -32.46 -1.54 13.27
CA TYR A 361 -33.28 -1.57 12.07
C TYR A 361 -33.46 -3.01 11.58
#